data_AF-A0AAJ3Q6W0-F1
#
_entry.id   AF-A0AAJ3Q6W0-F1
#
_cell.length_a   1.000
_cell.length_b   1.000
_cell.length_c   1.000
_cell.angle_alpha   90.00
_cell.angle_beta   90.00
_cell.angle_gamma   90.00
#
_symmetry.space_group_name_H-M   'P 1'
#
loop_
_entity.id
_entity.type
_entity.pdbx_description
1 polymer ?
#
loop_
_entity_poly.entity_id
_entity_poly.type
_entity_poly.pdbx_seq_one_letter_code
_entity_poly.pdbx_strand_id
1 'polypeptide(L)'
;MTSKDRNKKTNVNHKKIFGALEGVDIKQSKFVSKINNQKEINREASPSRNIRENKINYGKSLDYVYGTKPLNDQAEDLNPFASNLQKIKPSASESEKLSWFKSAVVETKNVNALHKVIEQVLASGARVNACNDGEWSFAEYMILGTHFHRLEKSDRKKIMRKLMLSGAEFHDTLLQNKLIGEIYNELQPEVQPQIDERLEELEKAGESAVQEGELIDVEIDNTTSYIEFSGNSKVEVAKILRELGSNILKMGNNAVEIRREEGGARNYVDVSDGSSVVLEFPTSLGKLNIVLYQDVKNCSQVQVKVADKEMWAELQKRGEEIGKNCLFGGVKLKKVVERGNFTRCGIWSEKQKEVSEKLFSWADKVRENSKETCRAL
;
A
#
# COMPACT_ATOMS: atom_id res chain seq x y z
N MET A 1 -8.74 -14.48 -83.02
CA MET A 1 -7.33 -14.87 -82.75
C MET A 1 -6.72 -13.73 -81.95
N THR A 2 -6.12 -13.84 -80.76
CA THR A 2 -5.72 -14.94 -79.85
C THR A 2 -5.33 -14.20 -78.56
N SER A 3 -5.99 -14.42 -77.42
CA SER A 3 -5.57 -15.34 -76.34
C SER A 3 -4.13 -15.10 -75.83
N LYS A 4 -3.98 -14.63 -74.59
CA LYS A 4 -3.61 -15.44 -73.40
C LYS A 4 -2.88 -14.61 -72.35
N ASP A 5 -3.63 -14.25 -71.31
CA ASP A 5 -3.12 -14.28 -69.94
C ASP A 5 -2.68 -15.70 -69.58
N ARG A 6 -1.44 -15.84 -69.10
CA ARG A 6 -0.99 -16.98 -68.30
C ARG A 6 0.03 -16.51 -67.26
N ASN A 7 -0.40 -16.58 -66.01
CA ASN A 7 0.28 -17.18 -64.86
C ASN A 7 1.81 -17.14 -64.81
N LYS A 8 2.33 -16.52 -63.74
CA LYS A 8 3.17 -17.26 -62.78
C LYS A 8 3.20 -16.58 -61.40
N LYS A 9 2.52 -17.22 -60.44
CA LYS A 9 2.91 -17.20 -59.02
C LYS A 9 4.26 -17.90 -58.90
N THR A 10 5.22 -17.27 -58.24
CA THR A 10 6.20 -17.96 -57.39
C THR A 10 6.39 -17.13 -56.13
N ASN A 11 6.38 -17.86 -55.03
CA ASN A 11 6.23 -17.42 -53.66
C ASN A 11 7.62 -17.39 -52.98
N VAL A 12 7.75 -16.51 -51.98
CA VAL A 12 8.70 -16.51 -50.84
C VAL A 12 10.19 -16.22 -51.12
N ASN A 13 10.72 -15.10 -50.61
CA ASN A 13 11.63 -15.12 -49.44
C ASN A 13 11.92 -13.73 -48.84
N HIS A 14 11.54 -13.60 -47.56
CA HIS A 14 12.02 -12.82 -46.43
C HIS A 14 13.03 -11.65 -46.57
N LYS A 15 12.76 -10.62 -45.74
CA LYS A 15 13.65 -9.55 -45.20
C LYS A 15 13.98 -8.37 -46.12
N LYS A 16 13.28 -7.25 -45.89
CA LYS A 16 13.83 -6.02 -45.27
C LYS A 16 12.80 -4.88 -45.46
N ILE A 17 11.94 -4.70 -44.47
CA ILE A 17 11.27 -3.40 -44.25
C ILE A 17 11.86 -2.89 -42.94
N PHE A 18 12.99 -2.18 -43.07
CA PHE A 18 13.47 -1.21 -42.09
C PHE A 18 13.03 0.15 -42.65
N GLY A 19 12.23 0.88 -41.88
CA GLY A 19 11.80 2.23 -42.27
C GLY A 19 10.49 2.66 -41.63
N ALA A 20 10.51 2.85 -40.31
CA ALA A 20 9.68 3.80 -39.55
C ALA A 20 9.90 3.56 -38.04
N LEU A 21 11.07 3.94 -37.53
CA LEU A 21 11.32 4.14 -36.11
C LEU A 21 11.87 5.56 -35.95
N GLU A 22 10.98 6.54 -36.04
CA GLU A 22 11.21 7.88 -35.49
C GLU A 22 9.89 8.34 -34.88
N GLY A 23 9.91 8.65 -33.58
CA GLY A 23 8.85 9.39 -32.91
C GLY A 23 7.84 8.58 -32.08
N VAL A 24 8.29 7.75 -31.14
CA VAL A 24 7.52 7.53 -29.91
C VAL A 24 8.49 7.70 -28.74
N ASP A 25 8.49 8.91 -28.17
CA ASP A 25 9.07 9.15 -26.85
C ASP A 25 8.31 8.29 -25.84
N ILE A 26 8.94 7.22 -25.36
CA ILE A 26 8.50 6.54 -24.15
C ILE A 26 8.85 7.47 -22.99
N LYS A 27 7.95 8.42 -22.69
CA LYS A 27 7.98 9.13 -21.41
C LYS A 27 7.75 8.09 -20.31
N GLN A 28 8.79 7.86 -19.52
CA GLN A 28 8.73 7.10 -18.28
C GLN A 28 7.62 7.69 -17.39
N SER A 29 6.50 6.97 -17.29
CA SER A 29 5.42 7.31 -16.36
C SER A 29 5.74 6.70 -15.01
N LYS A 30 6.47 7.46 -14.17
CA LYS A 30 6.61 7.15 -12.74
C LYS A 30 5.25 7.35 -12.08
N PHE A 31 4.71 6.30 -11.48
CA PHE A 31 3.61 6.43 -10.53
C PHE A 31 4.23 6.87 -9.19
N VAL A 32 3.77 8.02 -8.70
CA VAL A 32 3.97 8.64 -7.36
C VAL A 32 5.42 8.79 -6.86
N SER A 33 6.06 9.90 -7.26
CA SER A 33 6.66 10.88 -6.34
C SER A 33 6.90 12.18 -7.11
N LYS A 34 6.33 13.29 -6.67
CA LYS A 34 6.72 14.61 -7.18
C LYS A 34 7.94 15.05 -6.39
N ILE A 35 9.14 14.75 -6.87
CA ILE A 35 10.36 15.40 -6.37
C ILE A 35 11.01 16.26 -7.47
N ASN A 36 11.22 17.50 -7.05
CA ASN A 36 11.99 18.60 -7.63
C ASN A 36 12.98 18.27 -8.75
N ASN A 37 12.83 19.05 -9.83
CA ASN A 37 13.84 19.26 -10.86
C ASN A 37 15.09 19.95 -10.26
N GLN A 38 16.25 19.28 -10.32
CA GLN A 38 17.51 19.83 -10.83
C GLN A 38 18.68 18.86 -10.59
N LYS A 39 19.07 18.13 -11.65
CA LYS A 39 20.46 17.94 -12.10
C LYS A 39 20.47 16.96 -13.27
N GLU A 40 20.85 17.46 -14.44
CA GLU A 40 21.20 16.63 -15.60
C GLU A 40 22.34 15.69 -15.22
N ILE A 41 22.15 14.39 -15.44
CA ILE A 41 23.24 13.41 -15.45
C ILE A 41 23.15 12.67 -16.78
N ASN A 42 24.23 12.76 -17.53
CA ASN A 42 24.43 12.20 -18.87
C ASN A 42 24.14 10.69 -18.90
N ARG A 43 23.31 10.27 -19.88
CA ARG A 43 23.04 8.87 -20.19
C ARG A 43 24.23 8.27 -20.96
N GLU A 44 24.99 7.37 -20.33
CA GLU A 44 25.78 6.38 -21.06
C GLU A 44 24.90 5.16 -21.41
N ALA A 45 25.04 4.71 -22.66
CA ALA A 45 24.20 3.71 -23.29
C ALA A 45 24.30 2.34 -22.60
N SER A 46 23.16 1.82 -22.11
CA SER A 46 23.05 0.43 -21.66
C SER A 46 22.80 -0.52 -22.84
N PRO A 47 23.41 -1.72 -22.85
CA PRO A 47 23.42 -2.61 -24.01
C PRO A 47 22.09 -3.35 -24.18
N SER A 48 21.69 -3.51 -25.45
CA SER A 48 20.51 -4.22 -25.93
C SER A 48 20.36 -5.61 -25.29
N ARG A 49 19.32 -5.83 -24.48
CA ARG A 49 18.94 -7.16 -23.99
C ARG A 49 17.89 -7.78 -24.90
N ASN A 50 18.28 -8.90 -25.50
CA ASN A 50 17.48 -9.79 -26.33
C ASN A 50 16.12 -10.10 -25.67
N ILE A 51 15.06 -9.97 -26.47
CA ILE A 51 13.72 -10.48 -26.19
C ILE A 51 13.84 -12.00 -25.99
N ARG A 52 13.68 -12.48 -24.76
CA ARG A 52 13.44 -13.89 -24.46
C ARG A 52 12.01 -14.03 -23.96
N GLU A 53 11.17 -14.60 -24.81
CA GLU A 53 9.89 -15.19 -24.45
C GLU A 53 10.14 -16.37 -23.48
N ASN A 54 10.40 -16.07 -22.21
CA ASN A 54 10.45 -17.12 -21.20
C ASN A 54 9.03 -17.47 -20.78
N LYS A 55 8.57 -18.62 -21.29
CA LYS A 55 7.32 -19.29 -20.95
C LYS A 55 7.20 -19.44 -19.43
N ILE A 56 6.16 -18.85 -18.85
CA ILE A 56 5.69 -19.16 -17.50
C ILE A 56 5.34 -20.65 -17.47
N ASN A 57 6.00 -21.42 -16.61
CA ASN A 57 5.88 -22.88 -16.54
C ASN A 57 4.88 -23.27 -15.44
N TYR A 58 3.91 -24.13 -15.74
CA TYR A 58 2.75 -24.46 -14.88
C TYR A 58 2.89 -25.87 -14.27
N GLY A 59 3.10 -25.98 -12.96
CA GLY A 59 3.46 -27.25 -12.30
C GLY A 59 3.37 -27.26 -10.76
N LYS A 60 2.16 -27.38 -10.20
CA LYS A 60 1.79 -27.93 -8.87
C LYS A 60 2.65 -27.57 -7.63
N SER A 61 2.43 -26.37 -7.10
CA SER A 61 2.30 -25.98 -5.67
C SER A 61 1.57 -24.61 -5.61
N LEU A 62 1.03 -24.13 -4.47
CA LEU A 62 0.28 -22.85 -4.44
C LEU A 62 1.17 -21.61 -4.65
N ASP A 63 2.43 -21.63 -4.19
CA ASP A 63 3.45 -20.63 -4.56
C ASP A 63 3.87 -20.77 -6.04
N TYR A 64 3.56 -21.91 -6.65
CA TYR A 64 3.89 -22.22 -8.03
C TYR A 64 2.92 -21.62 -9.05
N VAL A 65 1.68 -21.27 -8.67
CA VAL A 65 0.69 -20.78 -9.66
C VAL A 65 1.12 -19.43 -10.26
N TYR A 66 1.82 -18.62 -9.47
CA TYR A 66 2.32 -17.30 -9.89
C TYR A 66 3.84 -17.12 -9.70
N GLY A 67 4.51 -18.04 -8.99
CA GLY A 67 5.93 -17.98 -8.69
C GLY A 67 6.29 -16.87 -7.70
N THR A 68 7.56 -16.85 -7.29
CA THR A 68 8.19 -15.64 -6.73
C THR A 68 8.38 -14.60 -7.83
N LYS A 69 8.44 -13.32 -7.48
CA LYS A 69 8.85 -12.26 -8.42
C LYS A 69 10.14 -12.68 -9.13
N PRO A 70 10.35 -12.35 -10.42
CA PRO A 70 11.62 -12.60 -11.10
C PRO A 70 12.78 -12.02 -10.29
N LEU A 71 13.96 -12.67 -10.26
CA LEU A 71 15.13 -12.20 -9.49
C LEU A 71 15.51 -10.73 -9.73
N ASN A 72 15.28 -10.22 -10.96
CA ASN A 72 15.48 -8.80 -11.28
C ASN A 72 14.50 -7.87 -10.55
N ASP A 73 13.30 -8.36 -10.25
CA ASP A 73 12.21 -7.65 -9.60
C ASP A 73 12.19 -7.93 -8.07
N GLN A 74 13.03 -8.84 -7.56
CA GLN A 74 13.19 -9.10 -6.12
C GLN A 74 14.13 -8.11 -5.44
N ALA A 75 14.91 -7.35 -6.20
CA ALA A 75 15.81 -6.32 -5.69
C ALA A 75 15.06 -5.01 -5.34
N GLU A 76 13.85 -5.11 -4.80
CA GLU A 76 13.00 -3.95 -4.44
C GLU A 76 13.64 -3.08 -3.35
N ASP A 77 14.37 -3.67 -2.40
CA ASP A 77 15.18 -2.95 -1.41
C ASP A 77 16.29 -2.08 -2.03
N LEU A 78 16.66 -2.37 -3.28
CA LEU A 78 17.62 -1.61 -4.08
C LEU A 78 16.95 -0.72 -5.12
N ASN A 79 15.62 -0.72 -5.22
CA ASN A 79 14.89 0.18 -6.11
C ASN A 79 14.67 1.52 -5.40
N PRO A 80 15.46 2.57 -5.71
CA PRO A 80 15.28 3.88 -5.08
C PRO A 80 13.96 4.55 -5.48
N PHE A 81 13.23 4.00 -6.45
CA PHE A 81 11.97 4.52 -6.97
C PHE A 81 10.73 3.77 -6.47
N ALA A 82 10.87 2.74 -5.63
CA ALA A 82 9.71 2.13 -4.98
C ALA A 82 9.05 3.14 -4.02
N SER A 83 7.72 3.10 -3.91
CA SER A 83 6.99 3.95 -2.97
C SER A 83 7.43 3.66 -1.54
N ASN A 84 7.44 4.69 -0.70
CA ASN A 84 7.86 4.59 0.69
C ASN A 84 6.91 3.67 1.49
N LEU A 85 5.62 3.67 1.16
CA LEU A 85 4.64 2.72 1.69
C LEU A 85 4.98 1.28 1.35
N GLN A 86 5.43 0.98 0.13
CA GLN A 86 5.81 -0.38 -0.26
C GLN A 86 7.05 -0.86 0.52
N LYS A 87 7.98 0.03 0.85
CA LYS A 87 9.17 -0.27 1.67
C LYS A 87 8.83 -0.64 3.12
N ILE A 88 7.63 -0.28 3.60
CA ILE A 88 7.16 -0.70 4.92
C ILE A 88 6.64 -2.14 4.83
N LYS A 89 7.44 -3.08 5.33
CA LYS A 89 7.08 -4.50 5.37
C LYS A 89 5.74 -4.70 6.07
N PRO A 90 4.88 -5.61 5.56
CA PRO A 90 3.63 -5.92 6.22
C PRO A 90 3.87 -6.52 7.61
N SER A 91 3.07 -6.12 8.59
CA SER A 91 3.04 -6.80 9.90
C SER A 91 2.71 -8.29 9.73
N ALA A 92 2.99 -9.10 10.74
CA ALA A 92 2.58 -10.52 10.72
C ALA A 92 1.06 -10.67 10.49
N SER A 93 0.25 -9.82 11.14
CA SER A 93 -1.21 -9.83 10.98
C SER A 93 -1.67 -9.38 9.60
N GLU A 94 -1.01 -8.38 9.00
CA GLU A 94 -1.34 -7.95 7.64
C GLU A 94 -0.92 -9.02 6.62
N SER A 95 0.24 -9.65 6.82
CA SER A 95 0.72 -10.76 6.00
C SER A 95 -0.22 -11.96 6.02
N GLU A 96 -0.68 -12.37 7.21
CA GLU A 96 -1.66 -13.46 7.35
C GLU A 96 -2.98 -13.13 6.63
N LYS A 97 -3.48 -11.90 6.83
CA LYS A 97 -4.69 -11.41 6.17
C LYS A 97 -4.54 -11.40 4.64
N LEU A 98 -3.44 -10.86 4.12
CA LEU A 98 -3.15 -10.81 2.68
C LEU A 98 -2.99 -12.23 2.10
N SER A 99 -2.34 -13.14 2.82
CA SER A 99 -2.20 -14.55 2.41
C SER A 99 -3.55 -15.26 2.29
N TRP A 100 -4.47 -14.99 3.22
CA TRP A 100 -5.85 -15.49 3.13
C TRP A 100 -6.56 -14.98 1.88
N PHE A 101 -6.47 -13.67 1.60
CA PHE A 101 -7.07 -13.09 0.41
C PHE A 101 -6.44 -13.63 -0.89
N LYS A 102 -5.11 -13.78 -0.93
CA LYS A 102 -4.40 -14.43 -2.07
C LYS A 102 -4.92 -15.86 -2.28
N SER A 103 -5.09 -16.64 -1.22
CA SER A 103 -5.66 -18.00 -1.29
C SER A 103 -7.08 -17.99 -1.85
N ALA A 104 -7.92 -17.04 -1.40
CA ALA A 104 -9.28 -16.89 -1.90
C ALA A 104 -9.31 -16.60 -3.42
N VAL A 105 -8.37 -15.80 -3.95
CA VAL A 105 -8.25 -15.57 -5.42
C VAL A 105 -8.07 -16.87 -6.18
N VAL A 106 -7.21 -17.77 -5.71
CA VAL A 106 -6.95 -19.07 -6.34
C VAL A 106 -8.18 -19.97 -6.30
N GLU A 107 -8.86 -20.01 -5.16
CA GLU A 107 -9.98 -20.92 -4.92
C GLU A 107 -11.29 -20.48 -5.59
N THR A 108 -11.45 -19.18 -5.86
CA THR A 108 -12.64 -18.65 -6.51
C THR A 108 -12.82 -19.24 -7.93
N LYS A 109 -14.06 -19.61 -8.26
CA LYS A 109 -14.40 -20.27 -9.54
C LYS A 109 -15.10 -19.36 -10.55
N ASN A 110 -15.43 -18.13 -10.16
CA ASN A 110 -16.18 -17.20 -11.00
C ASN A 110 -15.85 -15.73 -10.67
N VAL A 111 -16.21 -14.86 -11.61
CA VAL A 111 -15.92 -13.42 -11.57
C VAL A 111 -16.58 -12.72 -10.39
N ASN A 112 -17.82 -13.08 -10.05
CA ASN A 112 -18.54 -12.46 -8.93
C ASN A 112 -17.85 -12.73 -7.59
N ALA A 113 -17.32 -13.94 -7.42
CA ALA A 113 -16.55 -14.30 -6.24
C ALA A 113 -15.23 -13.50 -6.17
N LEU A 114 -14.53 -13.31 -7.28
CA LEU A 114 -13.33 -12.45 -7.33
C LEU A 114 -13.64 -10.99 -6.99
N HIS A 115 -14.74 -10.43 -7.52
CA HIS A 115 -15.19 -9.09 -7.14
C HIS A 115 -15.43 -8.99 -5.64
N LYS A 116 -16.07 -9.99 -5.02
CA LYS A 116 -16.30 -10.03 -3.58
C LYS A 116 -14.99 -10.04 -2.78
N VAL A 117 -13.97 -10.80 -3.23
CA VAL A 117 -12.65 -10.81 -2.61
C VAL A 117 -12.03 -9.41 -2.62
N ILE A 118 -12.12 -8.68 -3.75
CA ILE A 118 -11.64 -7.30 -3.86
C ILE A 118 -12.38 -6.37 -2.91
N GLU A 119 -13.72 -6.42 -2.87
CA GLU A 119 -14.48 -5.57 -1.94
C GLU A 119 -14.07 -5.84 -0.48
N GLN A 120 -13.86 -7.10 -0.14
CA GLN A 120 -13.49 -7.50 1.22
C GLN A 120 -12.07 -7.06 1.61
N VAL A 121 -11.08 -7.19 0.71
CA VAL A 121 -9.72 -6.75 1.02
C VAL A 121 -9.65 -5.23 1.18
N LEU A 122 -10.36 -4.48 0.32
CA LEU A 122 -10.40 -3.03 0.38
C LEU A 122 -11.10 -2.55 1.66
N ALA A 123 -12.26 -3.14 1.99
CA ALA A 123 -12.99 -2.84 3.21
C ALA A 123 -12.24 -3.21 4.50
N SER A 124 -11.30 -4.16 4.42
CA SER A 124 -10.46 -4.54 5.57
C SER A 124 -9.37 -3.53 5.90
N GLY A 125 -9.15 -2.54 5.03
CA GLY A 125 -8.10 -1.53 5.14
C GLY A 125 -6.68 -2.06 4.86
N ALA A 126 -6.56 -3.28 4.33
CA ALA A 126 -5.27 -3.85 3.97
C ALA A 126 -4.61 -3.02 2.85
N ARG A 127 -3.29 -2.86 2.93
CA ARG A 127 -2.47 -2.27 1.88
C ARG A 127 -2.33 -3.24 0.73
N VAL A 128 -2.83 -2.88 -0.45
CA VAL A 128 -2.89 -3.79 -1.60
C VAL A 128 -1.55 -3.93 -2.31
N ASN A 129 -0.63 -2.99 -2.09
CA ASN A 129 0.74 -3.03 -2.60
C ASN A 129 1.73 -3.69 -1.64
N ALA A 130 1.35 -3.88 -0.37
CA ALA A 130 2.23 -4.50 0.62
C ALA A 130 2.52 -5.97 0.31
N CYS A 131 3.80 -6.33 0.37
CA CYS A 131 4.28 -7.71 0.20
C CYS A 131 5.60 -7.93 0.94
N ASN A 132 5.91 -9.18 1.25
CA ASN A 132 7.25 -9.56 1.68
C ASN A 132 8.22 -9.57 0.49
N ASP A 133 9.51 -9.52 0.79
CA ASP A 133 10.58 -9.53 -0.22
C ASP A 133 10.41 -10.71 -1.19
N GLY A 134 10.36 -10.39 -2.48
CA GLY A 134 10.22 -11.36 -3.57
C GLY A 134 8.82 -11.96 -3.76
N GLU A 135 7.81 -11.55 -2.98
CA GLU A 135 6.41 -11.89 -3.23
C GLU A 135 5.72 -10.88 -4.15
N TRP A 136 4.71 -11.35 -4.89
CA TRP A 136 3.74 -10.48 -5.55
C TRP A 136 2.85 -9.76 -4.53
N SER A 137 2.55 -8.49 -4.78
CA SER A 137 1.53 -7.77 -3.99
C SER A 137 0.15 -8.41 -4.18
N PHE A 138 -0.80 -8.12 -3.29
CA PHE A 138 -2.16 -8.62 -3.49
C PHE A 138 -2.78 -8.08 -4.79
N ALA A 139 -2.54 -6.81 -5.13
CA ALA A 139 -3.03 -6.23 -6.36
C ALA A 139 -2.51 -6.99 -7.59
N GLU A 140 -1.21 -7.28 -7.64
CA GLU A 140 -0.59 -8.04 -8.73
C GLU A 140 -1.12 -9.49 -8.78
N TYR A 141 -1.22 -10.13 -7.61
CA TYR A 141 -1.75 -11.47 -7.46
C TYR A 141 -3.20 -11.57 -7.96
N MET A 142 -4.02 -10.55 -7.72
CA MET A 142 -5.39 -10.47 -8.23
C MET A 142 -5.43 -10.38 -9.76
N ILE A 143 -4.58 -9.54 -10.37
CA ILE A 143 -4.50 -9.40 -11.83
C ILE A 143 -4.06 -10.73 -12.48
N LEU A 144 -3.05 -11.38 -11.92
CA LEU A 144 -2.61 -12.70 -12.34
C LEU A 144 -3.72 -13.75 -12.15
N GLY A 145 -4.49 -13.65 -11.05
CA GLY A 145 -5.77 -14.32 -10.80
C GLY A 145 -6.70 -14.28 -12.00
N THR A 146 -6.99 -13.07 -12.48
CA THR A 146 -7.90 -12.88 -13.61
C THR A 146 -7.38 -13.52 -14.91
N HIS A 147 -6.06 -13.56 -15.09
CA HIS A 147 -5.43 -14.20 -16.24
C HIS A 147 -5.55 -15.73 -16.16
N PHE A 148 -5.23 -16.31 -15.00
CA PHE A 148 -5.29 -17.74 -14.75
C PHE A 148 -6.71 -18.30 -14.94
N HIS A 149 -7.70 -17.60 -14.37
CA HIS A 149 -9.12 -17.96 -14.48
C HIS A 149 -9.74 -17.59 -15.84
N ARG A 150 -8.93 -17.08 -16.79
CA ARG A 150 -9.32 -16.74 -18.16
C ARG A 150 -10.55 -15.81 -18.23
N LEU A 151 -10.59 -14.80 -17.37
CA LEU A 151 -11.68 -13.82 -17.35
C LEU A 151 -11.76 -13.07 -18.69
N GLU A 152 -12.96 -12.66 -19.05
CA GLU A 152 -13.19 -11.77 -20.18
C GLU A 152 -12.52 -10.41 -19.97
N LYS A 153 -12.11 -9.75 -21.06
CA LYS A 153 -11.42 -8.45 -21.02
C LYS A 153 -12.21 -7.41 -20.21
N SER A 154 -13.55 -7.40 -20.35
CA SER A 154 -14.45 -6.49 -19.63
C SER A 154 -14.39 -6.65 -18.11
N ASP A 155 -14.31 -7.90 -17.62
CA ASP A 155 -14.26 -8.17 -16.18
C ASP A 155 -12.88 -7.92 -15.59
N ARG A 156 -11.82 -8.26 -16.32
CA ARG A 156 -10.45 -7.85 -15.97
C ARG A 156 -10.34 -6.34 -15.83
N LYS A 157 -10.92 -5.60 -16.78
CA LYS A 157 -10.96 -4.13 -16.76
C LYS A 157 -11.67 -3.59 -15.51
N LYS A 158 -12.81 -4.17 -15.11
CA LYS A 158 -13.51 -3.77 -13.87
C LYS A 158 -12.66 -4.02 -12.61
N ILE A 159 -12.00 -5.18 -12.53
CA ILE A 159 -11.14 -5.56 -11.41
C ILE A 159 -9.93 -4.63 -11.32
N MET A 160 -9.20 -4.45 -12.44
CA MET A 160 -8.02 -3.59 -12.50
C MET A 160 -8.38 -2.13 -12.18
N ARG A 161 -9.50 -1.63 -12.71
CA ARG A 161 -9.99 -0.28 -12.38
C ARG A 161 -10.19 -0.08 -10.88
N LYS A 162 -10.82 -1.03 -10.19
CA LYS A 162 -11.02 -0.94 -8.73
C LYS A 162 -9.69 -0.90 -7.99
N LEU A 163 -8.75 -1.75 -8.35
CA LEU A 163 -7.41 -1.77 -7.75
C LEU A 163 -6.68 -0.44 -8.00
N MET A 164 -6.66 0.04 -9.24
CA MET A 164 -5.99 1.32 -9.58
C MET A 164 -6.63 2.51 -8.83
N LEU A 165 -7.96 2.57 -8.70
CA LEU A 165 -8.65 3.60 -7.91
C LEU A 165 -8.30 3.54 -6.41
N SER A 166 -7.86 2.38 -5.93
CA SER A 166 -7.34 2.18 -4.58
C SER A 166 -5.82 2.42 -4.48
N GLY A 167 -5.16 2.93 -5.52
CA GLY A 167 -3.73 3.21 -5.51
C GLY A 167 -2.83 2.00 -5.79
N ALA A 168 -3.37 0.95 -6.43
CA ALA A 168 -2.56 -0.22 -6.77
C ALA A 168 -1.43 0.12 -7.75
N GLU A 169 -0.24 -0.36 -7.42
CA GLU A 169 0.96 -0.31 -8.25
C GLU A 169 1.19 -1.67 -8.94
N PHE A 170 1.56 -1.63 -10.22
CA PHE A 170 1.83 -2.84 -11.01
C PHE A 170 3.22 -2.75 -11.61
N HIS A 171 4.01 -3.82 -11.46
CA HIS A 171 5.33 -3.86 -12.05
C HIS A 171 5.32 -3.89 -13.58
N ASP A 172 6.35 -3.29 -14.18
CA ASP A 172 6.56 -3.28 -15.62
C ASP A 172 6.54 -4.70 -16.21
N THR A 173 7.12 -5.68 -15.52
CA THR A 173 7.09 -7.08 -15.94
C THR A 173 5.67 -7.62 -16.10
N LEU A 174 4.76 -7.27 -15.20
CA LEU A 174 3.35 -7.66 -15.28
C LEU A 174 2.68 -6.93 -16.45
N LEU A 175 2.96 -5.64 -16.62
CA LEU A 175 2.37 -4.80 -17.67
C LEU A 175 2.87 -5.13 -19.08
N GLN A 176 4.03 -5.78 -19.22
CA GLN A 176 4.53 -6.30 -20.51
C GLN A 176 3.63 -7.39 -21.09
N ASN A 177 2.78 -8.04 -20.29
CA ASN A 177 1.76 -8.93 -20.83
C ASN A 177 0.78 -8.13 -21.69
N LYS A 178 0.72 -8.43 -22.99
CA LYS A 178 -0.03 -7.66 -23.99
C LYS A 178 -1.45 -7.29 -23.53
N LEU A 179 -2.25 -8.25 -23.05
CA LEU A 179 -3.63 -8.00 -22.67
C LEU A 179 -3.73 -7.17 -21.36
N ILE A 180 -2.86 -7.43 -20.40
CA ILE A 180 -2.83 -6.68 -19.13
C ILE A 180 -2.40 -5.24 -19.40
N GLY A 181 -1.31 -5.03 -20.14
CA GLY A 181 -0.81 -3.71 -20.53
C GLY A 181 -1.81 -2.92 -21.38
N GLU A 182 -2.53 -3.57 -22.31
CA GLU A 182 -3.62 -2.93 -23.06
C GLU A 182 -4.73 -2.41 -22.15
N ILE A 183 -5.20 -3.23 -21.18
CA ILE A 183 -6.24 -2.82 -20.23
C ILE A 183 -5.74 -1.67 -19.35
N TYR A 184 -4.50 -1.75 -18.86
CA TYR A 184 -3.88 -0.71 -18.03
C TYR A 184 -3.84 0.62 -18.78
N ASN A 185 -3.33 0.64 -20.02
CA ASN A 185 -3.23 1.85 -20.84
C ASN A 185 -4.61 2.44 -21.18
N GLU A 186 -5.65 1.60 -21.32
CA GLU A 186 -7.03 2.07 -21.49
C GLU A 186 -7.60 2.73 -20.23
N LEU A 187 -7.21 2.26 -19.04
CA LEU A 187 -7.72 2.74 -17.74
C LEU A 187 -6.93 3.90 -17.18
N GLN A 188 -5.63 3.98 -17.46
CA GLN A 188 -4.74 5.01 -16.92
C GLN A 188 -5.28 6.44 -17.10
N PRO A 189 -5.68 6.90 -18.30
CA PRO A 189 -6.19 8.26 -18.46
C PRO A 189 -7.51 8.52 -17.73
N GLU A 190 -8.29 7.48 -17.43
CA GLU A 190 -9.53 7.58 -16.67
C GLU A 190 -9.28 7.63 -15.15
N VAL A 191 -8.35 6.82 -14.66
CA VAL A 191 -8.12 6.64 -13.22
C VAL A 191 -7.12 7.65 -12.65
N GLN A 192 -6.07 7.99 -13.42
CA GLN A 192 -4.99 8.85 -12.93
C GLN A 192 -5.50 10.19 -12.36
N PRO A 193 -6.42 10.94 -13.02
CA PRO A 193 -6.88 12.22 -12.49
C PRO A 193 -7.57 12.10 -11.12
N GLN A 194 -8.25 10.98 -10.85
CA GLN A 194 -8.93 10.74 -9.58
C GLN A 194 -7.94 10.45 -8.45
N ILE A 195 -6.82 9.77 -8.77
CA ILE A 195 -5.74 9.55 -7.81
C ILE A 195 -4.99 10.86 -7.55
N ASP A 196 -4.70 11.62 -8.61
CA ASP A 196 -4.02 12.92 -8.51
C ASP A 196 -4.82 13.90 -7.65
N GLU A 197 -6.14 13.96 -7.79
CA GLU A 197 -7.02 14.78 -6.94
C GLU A 197 -6.92 14.39 -5.47
N ARG A 198 -6.97 13.08 -5.15
CA ARG A 198 -6.83 12.59 -3.77
C ARG A 198 -5.46 12.93 -3.17
N LEU A 199 -4.40 12.81 -3.97
CA LEU A 199 -3.04 13.16 -3.56
C LEU A 199 -2.90 14.67 -3.35
N GLU A 200 -3.42 15.50 -4.25
CA GLU A 200 -3.38 16.96 -4.14
C GLU A 200 -4.12 17.46 -2.88
N GLU A 201 -5.28 16.89 -2.57
CA GLU A 201 -5.97 17.20 -1.32
C GLU A 201 -5.15 16.78 -0.08
N LEU A 202 -4.45 15.64 -0.15
CA LEU A 202 -3.58 15.16 0.95
C LEU A 202 -2.34 16.05 1.10
N GLU A 203 -1.76 16.49 -0.01
CA GLU A 203 -0.66 17.45 -0.10
C GLU A 203 -1.07 18.78 0.56
N LYS A 204 -2.21 19.37 0.17
CA LYS A 204 -2.77 20.58 0.79
C LYS A 204 -3.00 20.43 2.30
N ALA A 205 -3.55 19.28 2.73
CA ALA A 205 -3.75 19.02 4.15
C ALA A 205 -2.40 18.94 4.90
N GLY A 206 -1.42 18.24 4.33
CA GLY A 206 -0.05 18.16 4.84
C GLY A 206 0.61 19.53 4.97
N GLU A 207 0.63 20.32 3.89
CA GLU A 207 1.19 21.67 3.86
C GLU A 207 0.53 22.58 4.91
N SER A 208 -0.80 22.58 5.00
CA SER A 208 -1.54 23.42 5.95
C SER A 208 -1.31 23.08 7.43
N ALA A 209 -0.78 21.88 7.69
CA ALA A 209 -0.50 21.38 9.02
C ALA A 209 0.93 21.70 9.49
N VAL A 210 1.84 22.04 8.57
CA VAL A 210 3.23 22.38 8.91
C VAL A 210 3.28 23.71 9.66
N GLN A 211 3.80 23.68 10.87
CA GLN A 211 4.14 24.87 11.67
C GLN A 211 5.62 25.23 11.51
N GLU A 212 6.48 24.21 11.42
CA GLU A 212 7.92 24.34 11.17
C GLU A 212 8.37 23.18 10.26
N GLY A 213 9.37 23.43 9.40
CA GLY A 213 9.86 22.47 8.41
C GLY A 213 9.07 22.50 7.10
N GLU A 214 9.05 21.40 6.36
CA GLU A 214 8.36 21.27 5.07
C GLU A 214 7.75 19.88 4.88
N LEU A 215 6.72 19.80 4.01
CA LEU A 215 6.20 18.56 3.47
C LEU A 215 7.17 18.05 2.39
N ILE A 216 7.50 16.77 2.43
CA ILE A 216 8.46 16.11 1.52
C ILE A 216 7.74 15.22 0.52
N ASP A 217 6.79 14.41 0.98
CA ASP A 217 6.12 13.43 0.13
C ASP A 217 4.75 13.01 0.68
N VAL A 218 3.86 12.57 -0.22
CA VAL A 218 2.55 12.01 0.12
C VAL A 218 2.23 10.80 -0.73
N GLU A 219 1.74 9.74 -0.10
CA GLU A 219 1.38 8.49 -0.76
C GLU A 219 0.08 7.92 -0.20
N ILE A 220 -0.61 7.11 -1.01
CA ILE A 220 -1.85 6.45 -0.65
C ILE A 220 -1.81 5.00 -1.13
N ASP A 221 -2.10 4.07 -0.23
CA ASP A 221 -2.41 2.68 -0.54
C ASP A 221 -3.73 2.30 0.13
N ASN A 222 -4.77 2.11 -0.68
CA ASN A 222 -6.14 1.85 -0.27
C ASN A 222 -6.66 2.93 0.71
N THR A 223 -6.76 2.59 2.00
CA THR A 223 -7.19 3.48 3.08
C THR A 223 -6.03 3.93 3.97
N THR A 224 -4.79 3.61 3.61
CA THR A 224 -3.58 4.02 4.32
C THR A 224 -2.98 5.23 3.62
N SER A 225 -2.74 6.30 4.37
CA SER A 225 -1.96 7.45 3.89
C SER A 225 -0.56 7.41 4.50
N TYR A 226 0.41 7.89 3.75
CA TYR A 226 1.76 8.16 4.23
C TYR A 226 2.12 9.58 3.88
N ILE A 227 2.68 10.28 4.85
CA ILE A 227 3.08 11.68 4.72
C ILE A 227 4.45 11.84 5.35
N GLU A 228 5.39 12.31 4.54
CA GLU A 228 6.75 12.56 4.96
C GLU A 228 6.99 14.05 5.10
N PHE A 229 7.61 14.44 6.21
CA PHE A 229 8.04 15.79 6.50
C PHE A 229 9.54 15.82 6.75
N SER A 230 10.12 17.02 6.66
CA SER A 230 11.51 17.25 7.04
C SER A 230 11.77 16.84 8.51
N GLY A 231 13.01 16.43 8.81
CA GLY A 231 13.33 15.75 10.08
C GLY A 231 13.11 16.57 11.36
N ASN A 232 13.15 17.90 11.26
CA ASN A 232 12.91 18.83 12.37
C ASN A 232 11.51 19.46 12.32
N SER A 233 10.58 18.87 11.58
CA SER A 233 9.25 19.44 11.39
C SER A 233 8.42 19.45 12.68
N LYS A 234 7.55 20.47 12.79
CA LYS A 234 6.47 20.56 13.76
C LYS A 234 5.14 20.61 13.02
N VAL A 235 4.25 19.68 13.33
CA VAL A 235 3.04 19.45 12.53
C VAL A 235 1.79 19.34 13.38
N GLU A 236 0.73 20.01 12.96
CA GLU A 236 -0.60 19.92 13.54
C GLU A 236 -1.36 18.71 12.98
N VAL A 237 -1.17 17.56 13.63
CA VAL A 237 -1.77 16.27 13.25
C VAL A 237 -3.28 16.35 12.98
N ALA A 238 -4.02 17.19 13.72
CA ALA A 238 -5.48 17.29 13.59
C ALA A 238 -5.95 17.72 12.19
N LYS A 239 -5.14 18.48 11.44
CA LYS A 239 -5.46 18.96 10.08
C LYS A 239 -5.24 17.89 9.00
N ILE A 240 -4.46 16.87 9.30
CA ILE A 240 -4.03 15.86 8.34
C ILE A 240 -4.94 14.64 8.37
N LEU A 241 -5.43 14.28 9.56
CA LEU A 241 -6.13 13.02 9.73
C LEU A 241 -7.45 13.01 8.96
N ARG A 242 -7.47 12.27 7.86
CA ARG A 242 -8.66 12.03 7.05
C ARG A 242 -9.63 11.08 7.75
N GLU A 243 -10.79 10.88 7.14
CA GLU A 243 -11.70 9.74 7.43
C GLU A 243 -11.12 8.40 6.95
N LEU A 244 -9.79 8.30 6.81
CA LEU A 244 -9.08 7.13 6.35
C LEU A 244 -8.68 6.24 7.53
N GLY A 245 -8.50 4.95 7.25
CA GLY A 245 -8.23 3.93 8.26
C GLY A 245 -6.93 4.18 9.02
N SER A 246 -5.81 4.27 8.31
CA SER A 246 -4.48 4.44 8.92
C SER A 246 -3.72 5.60 8.28
N ASN A 247 -3.01 6.38 9.11
CA ASN A 247 -2.22 7.52 8.67
C ASN A 247 -0.81 7.38 9.26
N ILE A 248 0.19 7.29 8.39
CA ILE A 248 1.60 7.19 8.76
C ILE A 248 2.25 8.55 8.55
N LEU A 249 2.77 9.13 9.63
CA LEU A 249 3.50 10.39 9.56
C LEU A 249 4.97 10.12 9.82
N LYS A 250 5.84 10.51 8.88
CA LYS A 250 7.30 10.37 9.00
C LYS A 250 7.97 11.74 9.11
N MET A 251 8.94 11.84 10.00
CA MET A 251 9.81 12.99 10.20
C MET A 251 11.25 12.49 10.34
N GLY A 252 12.03 12.62 9.27
CA GLY A 252 13.37 12.05 9.19
C GLY A 252 13.34 10.54 9.43
N ASN A 253 14.07 10.04 10.42
CA ASN A 253 14.10 8.60 10.73
C ASN A 253 12.97 8.13 11.64
N ASN A 254 12.09 9.03 12.09
CA ASN A 254 10.98 8.70 13.00
C ASN A 254 9.68 8.60 12.23
N ALA A 255 8.85 7.61 12.52
CA ALA A 255 7.49 7.55 12.02
C ALA A 255 6.50 7.12 13.12
N VAL A 256 5.25 7.56 12.97
CA VAL A 256 4.14 7.24 13.87
C VAL A 256 2.91 6.88 13.06
N GLU A 257 2.18 5.86 13.50
CA GLU A 257 0.89 5.49 12.93
C GLU A 257 -0.25 6.01 13.80
N ILE A 258 -1.20 6.65 13.16
CA ILE A 258 -2.36 7.27 13.80
C ILE A 258 -3.63 6.82 13.08
N ARG A 259 -4.59 6.32 13.86
CA ARG A 259 -5.93 5.96 13.39
C ARG A 259 -6.98 6.91 13.95
N ARG A 260 -8.04 7.12 13.19
CA ARG A 260 -9.21 7.85 13.66
C ARG A 260 -10.23 6.85 14.18
N GLU A 261 -10.58 6.95 15.46
CA GLU A 261 -11.59 6.10 16.10
C GLU A 261 -13.00 6.70 15.95
N GLU A 262 -14.01 5.89 16.27
CA GLU A 262 -15.40 6.35 16.36
C GLU A 262 -15.51 7.57 17.31
N GLY A 263 -16.20 8.61 16.87
CA GLY A 263 -16.25 9.90 17.59
C GLY A 263 -15.08 10.85 17.28
N GLY A 264 -14.18 10.49 16.35
CA GLY A 264 -13.14 11.39 15.83
C GLY A 264 -11.89 11.49 16.71
N ALA A 265 -11.74 10.60 17.70
CA ALA A 265 -10.54 10.56 18.54
C ALA A 265 -9.31 10.08 17.75
N ARG A 266 -8.16 10.69 18.02
CA ARG A 266 -6.88 10.34 17.39
C ARG A 266 -6.17 9.28 18.20
N ASN A 267 -6.06 8.08 17.66
CA ASN A 267 -5.42 6.95 18.33
C ASN A 267 -4.02 6.73 17.78
N TYR A 268 -3.00 7.03 18.60
CA TYR A 268 -1.60 6.73 18.31
C TYR A 268 -1.38 5.25 18.60
N VAL A 269 -1.22 4.44 17.56
CA VAL A 269 -1.25 2.97 17.68
C VAL A 269 0.13 2.33 17.58
N ASP A 270 1.09 3.04 16.99
CA ASP A 270 2.42 2.51 16.73
C ASP A 270 3.44 3.60 16.39
N VAL A 271 4.72 3.26 16.50
CA VAL A 271 5.87 4.06 16.03
C VAL A 271 6.83 3.14 15.31
N SER A 272 7.59 3.62 14.33
CA SER A 272 8.62 2.80 13.69
C SER A 272 9.73 2.41 14.67
N ASP A 273 10.48 1.35 14.35
CA ASP A 273 11.55 0.86 15.22
C ASP A 273 12.65 1.92 15.41
N GLY A 274 13.18 2.00 16.63
CA GLY A 274 14.18 3.01 17.01
C GLY A 274 13.66 4.46 17.02
N SER A 275 12.37 4.69 16.76
CA SER A 275 11.81 6.04 16.69
C SER A 275 11.51 6.64 18.05
N SER A 276 11.62 7.96 18.12
CA SER A 276 11.19 8.78 19.24
C SER A 276 10.40 9.98 18.70
N VAL A 277 9.13 10.08 19.08
CA VAL A 277 8.19 11.10 18.62
C VAL A 277 7.73 11.92 19.81
N VAL A 278 7.74 13.24 19.67
CA VAL A 278 7.28 14.17 20.71
C VAL A 278 5.90 14.71 20.33
N LEU A 279 4.94 14.53 21.24
CA LEU A 279 3.62 15.13 21.16
C LEU A 279 3.55 16.32 22.11
N GLU A 280 3.24 17.49 21.57
CA GLU A 280 3.04 18.72 22.34
C GLU A 280 1.54 18.94 22.59
N PHE A 281 1.16 19.07 23.86
CA PHE A 281 -0.22 19.38 24.27
C PHE A 281 -0.30 20.78 24.87
N PRO A 282 -1.22 21.64 24.40
CA PRO A 282 -1.54 22.88 25.10
C PRO A 282 -2.28 22.58 26.41
N THR A 283 -1.95 23.31 27.47
CA THR A 283 -2.51 23.15 28.82
C THR A 283 -2.66 24.52 29.50
N SER A 284 -3.31 24.57 30.67
CA SER A 284 -3.41 25.81 31.46
C SER A 284 -2.06 26.34 31.98
N LEU A 285 -1.02 25.50 32.02
CA LEU A 285 0.32 25.85 32.49
C LEU A 285 1.34 26.10 31.36
N GLY A 286 0.88 26.10 30.11
CA GLY A 286 1.74 26.17 28.93
C GLY A 286 1.70 24.87 28.13
N LYS A 287 2.85 24.44 27.59
CA LYS A 287 2.94 23.29 26.68
C LYS A 287 3.55 22.08 27.38
N LEU A 288 2.82 20.98 27.42
CA LEU A 288 3.31 19.72 27.97
C LEU A 288 3.75 18.78 26.86
N ASN A 289 4.98 18.26 26.95
CA ASN A 289 5.51 17.30 25.99
C ASN A 289 5.39 15.86 26.51
N ILE A 290 4.82 15.00 25.66
CA ILE A 290 4.75 13.55 25.84
C ILE A 290 5.65 12.92 24.78
N VAL A 291 6.60 12.09 25.22
CA VAL A 291 7.53 11.39 24.34
C VAL A 291 7.06 9.95 24.18
N LEU A 292 6.84 9.54 22.93
CA LEU A 292 6.58 8.17 22.51
C LEU A 292 7.85 7.61 21.92
N TYR A 293 8.30 6.44 22.37
CA TYR A 293 9.44 5.77 21.74
C TYR A 293 9.30 4.26 21.79
N GLN A 294 9.86 3.60 20.79
CA GLN A 294 9.83 2.14 20.68
C GLN A 294 10.66 1.51 21.79
N ASP A 295 10.12 0.48 22.45
CA ASP A 295 10.89 -0.27 23.46
C ASP A 295 11.82 -1.28 22.78
N VAL A 296 13.11 -0.96 22.74
CA VAL A 296 14.14 -1.81 22.13
C VAL A 296 14.25 -3.19 22.82
N LYS A 297 13.86 -3.31 24.09
CA LYS A 297 13.89 -4.58 24.83
C LYS A 297 12.59 -5.38 24.66
N ASN A 298 11.48 -4.69 24.43
CA ASN A 298 10.18 -5.30 24.20
C ASN A 298 9.52 -4.66 22.99
N CYS A 299 9.91 -5.11 21.80
CA CYS A 299 9.45 -4.57 20.51
C CYS A 299 7.93 -4.61 20.32
N SER A 300 7.15 -5.24 21.20
CA SER A 300 5.69 -5.21 21.21
C SER A 300 5.07 -3.98 21.91
N GLN A 301 5.88 -3.10 22.50
CA GLN A 301 5.41 -1.96 23.30
C GLN A 301 5.97 -0.62 22.81
N VAL A 302 5.16 0.42 22.99
CA VAL A 302 5.59 1.83 22.90
C VAL A 302 5.65 2.38 24.32
N GLN A 303 6.82 2.90 24.69
CA GLN A 303 7.01 3.58 25.97
C GLN A 303 6.50 5.02 25.87
N VAL A 304 5.93 5.49 26.97
CA VAL A 304 5.34 6.82 27.08
C VAL A 304 5.94 7.53 28.29
N LYS A 305 6.59 8.66 28.03
CA LYS A 305 7.19 9.50 29.07
C LYS A 305 6.66 10.90 29.01
N VAL A 306 6.40 11.47 30.18
CA VAL A 306 6.17 12.91 30.30
C VAL A 306 7.52 13.59 30.48
N ALA A 307 7.80 14.61 29.66
CA ALA A 307 9.06 15.35 29.72
C ALA A 307 9.17 16.14 31.03
N ASP A 308 8.09 16.83 31.43
CA ASP A 308 8.00 17.61 32.67
C ASP A 308 7.03 16.94 33.65
N LYS A 309 7.60 16.21 34.61
CA LYS A 309 6.83 15.48 35.64
C LYS A 309 6.20 16.41 36.67
N GLU A 310 6.81 17.56 36.95
CA GLU A 310 6.30 18.52 37.93
C GLU A 310 5.06 19.21 37.38
N MET A 311 5.12 19.67 36.13
CA MET A 311 3.98 20.22 35.40
C MET A 311 2.85 19.19 35.29
N TRP A 312 3.15 17.93 34.94
CA TRP A 312 2.15 16.86 34.92
C TRP A 312 1.44 16.69 36.26
N ALA A 313 2.19 16.60 37.36
CA ALA A 313 1.63 16.41 38.69
C ALA A 313 0.71 17.58 39.08
N GLU A 314 1.11 18.82 38.75
CA GLU A 314 0.30 20.01 38.99
C GLU A 314 -0.99 20.01 38.17
N LEU A 315 -0.93 19.65 36.89
CA LEU A 315 -2.12 19.52 36.03
C LEU A 315 -3.08 18.43 36.55
N GLN A 316 -2.55 17.32 37.07
CA GLN A 316 -3.36 16.27 37.70
C GLN A 316 -4.05 16.76 38.98
N LYS A 317 -3.39 17.56 39.82
CA LYS A 317 -4.02 18.16 41.02
C LYS A 317 -5.17 19.10 40.66
N ARG A 318 -5.05 19.80 39.53
CA ARG A 318 -6.09 20.71 38.99
C ARG A 318 -7.24 19.97 38.31
N GLY A 319 -7.12 18.65 38.09
CA GLY A 319 -8.13 17.86 37.39
C GLY A 319 -8.20 18.15 35.89
N GLU A 320 -7.15 18.70 35.28
CA GLU A 320 -7.15 19.02 33.86
C GLU A 320 -7.02 17.75 33.01
N GLU A 321 -7.98 17.52 32.11
CA GLU A 321 -7.97 16.37 31.19
C GLU A 321 -7.16 16.70 29.92
N ILE A 322 -5.90 16.30 29.93
CA ILE A 322 -4.97 16.50 28.81
C ILE A 322 -5.21 15.45 27.72
N GLY A 323 -5.24 15.90 26.46
CA GLY A 323 -5.39 15.00 25.32
C GLY A 323 -6.77 14.33 25.28
N LYS A 324 -7.85 15.03 25.66
CA LYS A 324 -9.23 14.52 25.69
C LYS A 324 -9.67 13.77 24.42
N ASN A 325 -9.21 14.24 23.25
CA ASN A 325 -9.52 13.65 21.95
C ASN A 325 -8.38 12.76 21.40
N CYS A 326 -7.51 12.25 22.28
CA CYS A 326 -6.38 11.41 21.93
C CYS A 326 -6.41 10.10 22.72
N LEU A 327 -6.06 9.01 22.03
CA LEU A 327 -5.91 7.66 22.55
C LEU A 327 -4.52 7.13 22.16
N PHE A 328 -4.06 6.15 22.92
CA PHE A 328 -2.74 5.53 22.77
C PHE A 328 -2.93 4.03 22.88
N GLY A 329 -2.88 3.31 21.75
CA GLY A 329 -3.31 1.91 21.67
C GLY A 329 -4.74 1.69 22.21
N GLY A 330 -5.64 2.65 21.98
CA GLY A 330 -7.03 2.62 22.48
C GLY A 330 -7.20 3.06 23.94
N VAL A 331 -6.16 3.56 24.60
CA VAL A 331 -6.20 3.95 26.01
C VAL A 331 -5.97 5.46 26.17
N LYS A 332 -6.70 6.11 27.09
CA LYS A 332 -6.53 7.54 27.41
C LYS A 332 -5.12 7.87 27.93
N LEU A 333 -4.63 9.07 27.61
CA LEU A 333 -3.28 9.55 27.95
C LEU A 333 -2.90 9.32 29.41
N LYS A 334 -3.72 9.77 30.37
CA LYS A 334 -3.44 9.63 31.81
C LYS A 334 -3.07 8.21 32.21
N LYS A 335 -3.90 7.24 31.80
CA LYS A 335 -3.73 5.83 32.15
C LYS A 335 -2.49 5.22 31.49
N VAL A 336 -2.15 5.66 30.28
CA VAL A 336 -0.94 5.21 29.59
C VAL A 336 0.32 5.81 30.23
N VAL A 337 0.28 7.07 30.66
CA VAL A 337 1.38 7.70 31.41
C VAL A 337 1.61 6.99 32.74
N GLU A 338 0.55 6.64 33.48
CA GLU A 338 0.64 5.88 34.74
C GLU A 338 1.25 4.49 34.54
N ARG A 339 0.91 3.82 33.42
CA ARG A 339 1.50 2.53 33.03
C ARG A 339 2.91 2.65 32.48
N GLY A 340 3.27 3.81 31.95
CA GLY A 340 4.52 4.07 31.23
C GLY A 340 4.58 3.51 29.81
N ASN A 341 3.58 2.77 29.34
CA ASN A 341 3.57 2.15 28.01
C ASN A 341 2.17 1.77 27.51
N PHE A 342 2.09 1.43 26.22
CA PHE A 342 0.97 0.72 25.61
C PHE A 342 1.47 -0.33 24.60
N THR A 343 0.63 -1.32 24.29
CA THR A 343 0.94 -2.37 23.31
C THR A 343 0.79 -1.82 21.88
N ARG A 344 1.80 -2.06 21.03
CA ARG A 344 1.76 -1.75 19.61
C ARG A 344 0.66 -2.57 18.94
N CYS A 345 -0.18 -1.92 18.15
CA CYS A 345 -1.21 -2.58 17.35
C CYS A 345 -1.28 -2.04 15.91
N GLY A 346 -0.19 -1.42 15.46
CA GLY A 346 -0.05 -0.88 14.12
C GLY A 346 0.70 -1.78 13.14
N ILE A 347 1.13 -1.14 12.06
CA ILE A 347 1.82 -1.69 10.90
C ILE A 347 3.21 -2.26 11.25
N TRP A 348 3.84 -1.78 12.32
CA TRP A 348 5.14 -2.28 12.79
C TRP A 348 5.00 -3.29 13.94
N SER A 349 3.77 -3.66 14.32
CA SER A 349 3.56 -4.65 15.38
C SER A 349 3.83 -6.07 14.89
N GLU A 350 4.63 -6.83 15.63
CA GLU A 350 4.89 -8.25 15.32
C GLU A 350 3.69 -9.16 15.63
N LYS A 351 2.77 -8.71 16.50
CA LYS A 351 1.61 -9.50 16.96
C LYS A 351 0.43 -8.58 17.19
N GLN A 352 -0.60 -8.66 16.35
CA GLN A 352 -1.93 -8.25 16.79
C GLN A 352 -2.58 -9.44 17.51
N LYS A 353 -2.81 -9.30 18.82
CA LYS A 353 -3.95 -10.00 19.44
C LYS A 353 -5.18 -9.24 18.96
N GLU A 354 -5.90 -9.77 17.99
CA GLU A 354 -7.23 -9.28 17.72
C GLU A 354 -8.10 -9.45 18.97
N VAL A 355 -8.56 -8.33 19.51
CA VAL A 355 -9.85 -8.31 20.20
C VAL A 355 -10.89 -8.19 19.11
N SER A 356 -11.21 -9.29 18.44
CA SER A 356 -12.46 -9.38 17.69
C SER A 356 -12.89 -10.84 17.52
N GLU A 357 -13.93 -11.22 18.26
CA GLU A 357 -14.74 -12.42 18.00
C GLU A 357 -15.33 -12.43 16.58
N LYS A 358 -15.18 -11.33 15.82
CA LYS A 358 -15.65 -11.19 14.44
C LYS A 358 -14.83 -12.00 13.43
N LEU A 359 -13.53 -12.22 13.62
CA LEU A 359 -12.74 -12.98 12.63
C LEU A 359 -13.07 -14.48 12.67
N PHE A 360 -13.43 -15.01 13.85
CA PHE A 360 -14.02 -16.34 13.96
C PHE A 360 -15.42 -16.42 13.33
N SER A 361 -16.25 -15.37 13.49
CA SER A 361 -17.54 -15.30 12.77
C SER A 361 -17.39 -15.23 11.23
N TRP A 362 -16.25 -14.75 10.72
CA TRP A 362 -15.96 -14.64 9.28
C TRP A 362 -15.66 -15.99 8.63
N ALA A 363 -14.90 -16.85 9.31
CA ALA A 363 -14.60 -18.21 8.84
C ALA A 363 -15.85 -19.10 8.78
N ASP A 364 -16.79 -18.90 9.71
CA ASP A 364 -18.03 -19.68 9.76
C ASP A 364 -19.07 -19.25 8.73
N LYS A 365 -19.18 -17.94 8.43
CA LYS A 365 -20.15 -17.41 7.44
C LYS A 365 -19.85 -17.78 5.99
N VAL A 366 -18.59 -18.03 5.65
CA VAL A 366 -18.21 -18.53 4.32
C VAL A 366 -18.40 -20.05 4.22
N ARG A 367 -18.20 -20.78 5.32
CA ARG A 367 -18.41 -22.23 5.41
C ARG A 367 -19.89 -22.62 5.44
N GLU A 368 -20.78 -21.77 5.95
CA GLU A 368 -22.23 -21.98 5.88
C GLU A 368 -22.78 -21.81 4.46
N ASN A 369 -22.20 -20.92 3.65
CA ASN A 369 -22.62 -20.70 2.27
C ASN A 369 -22.07 -21.74 1.27
N SER A 370 -21.32 -22.74 1.73
CA SER A 370 -20.81 -23.84 0.90
C SER A 370 -21.48 -25.19 1.17
N LYS A 371 -22.53 -25.24 2.01
CA LYS A 371 -23.32 -26.46 2.23
C LYS A 371 -24.41 -26.64 1.17
N GLU A 372 -24.02 -27.00 -0.05
CA GLU A 372 -24.88 -27.76 -0.96
C GLU A 372 -24.47 -29.24 -0.95
N THR A 373 -25.31 -30.02 -0.25
CA THR A 373 -25.64 -31.42 -0.52
C THR A 373 -24.50 -32.43 -0.72
N CYS A 374 -23.99 -32.97 0.38
CA CYS A 374 -23.69 -34.40 0.41
C CYS A 374 -25.02 -35.16 0.56
N ARG A 375 -25.68 -35.49 -0.55
CA ARG A 375 -26.64 -36.60 -0.55
C ARG A 375 -25.84 -37.89 -0.50
N ALA A 376 -26.09 -38.67 0.53
CA ALA A 376 -25.74 -40.08 0.57
C ALA A 376 -26.48 -40.79 -0.58
N LEU A 377 -25.70 -41.39 -1.49
CA LEU A 377 -25.75 -42.80 -1.90
C LEU A 377 -24.62 -43.07 -2.89
#